data_AF-A0A9E0X0E6-F1
#
_entry.id   AF-A0A9E0X0E6-F1
#
_cell.length_a   1.000
_cell.length_b   1.000
_cell.length_c   1.000
_cell.angle_alpha   90.00
_cell.angle_beta   90.00
_cell.angle_gamma   90.00
#
_symmetry.space_group_name_H-M   'P 1'
#
loop_
_entity.id
_entity.type
_entity.pdbx_description
1 polymer ?
#
loop_
_entity_poly.entity_id
_entity_poly.type
_entity_poly.pdbx_seq_one_letter_code
_entity_poly.pdbx_strand_id
1 'polypeptide(L)'
;MKVASKVWVLAPVALAAVMAVTSAQAQSGRRAAPSKWDGGVAMSDITPQTSNTSSPTNWRLLAGSTFHGVPGAFDGTALLLFTASGLSGTYACSGSLVAPQWVLTAGHCTDGLIQMTVQFGYTNNVALQTRTVVSYVQAPGWDGTLDTGADMALVKLDSPVTTLPIYKLSTTNDIGKRYIMTGYGTTGTGSSAGSPNWNDSAYGHYGYNIFDVTSDVFEAAWDATTGEGVYTPPTYGHTYVTDFDFYNGTPAQTAQYNTLQRIATLTGGTWNNSRALGKFEALIAGGDSGGGDFIWNGSEFLLSGVHSWGWNFCPGRFGPGTPGGGQTCDYKSGNSSSYGDLSGSTAVYEHVGWIKSVISAP
;
A
#
# COMPACT_ATOMS: atom_id res chain seq x y z
N MET A 1 -5.78 50.13 23.34
CA MET A 1 -4.90 49.01 22.91
C MET A 1 -5.76 47.78 22.72
N LYS A 2 -6.06 47.39 21.47
CA LYS A 2 -6.72 46.11 21.12
C LYS A 2 -5.65 45.23 20.48
N VAL A 3 -5.39 44.08 21.08
CA VAL A 3 -4.52 43.04 20.51
C VAL A 3 -5.35 42.30 19.47
N ALA A 4 -5.00 42.43 18.20
CA ALA A 4 -5.63 41.70 17.11
C ALA A 4 -5.05 40.28 17.07
N SER A 5 -5.89 39.27 17.30
CA SER A 5 -5.59 37.87 16.99
C SER A 5 -5.52 37.72 15.47
N LYS A 6 -4.36 37.29 14.95
CA LYS A 6 -4.23 36.85 13.56
C LYS A 6 -4.91 35.48 13.43
N VAL A 7 -6.16 35.50 12.98
CA VAL A 7 -6.82 34.33 12.41
C VAL A 7 -6.13 34.03 11.09
N TRP A 8 -5.43 32.90 11.01
CA TRP A 8 -4.94 32.37 9.74
C TRP A 8 -6.13 31.76 9.01
N VAL A 9 -6.73 32.55 8.13
CA VAL A 9 -7.65 32.02 7.13
C VAL A 9 -6.80 31.27 6.13
N LEU A 10 -6.77 29.94 6.23
CA LEU A 10 -6.27 29.08 5.16
C LEU A 10 -7.18 29.34 3.95
N ALA A 11 -6.57 29.89 2.90
CA ALA A 11 -7.21 29.95 1.59
C ALA A 11 -7.67 28.53 1.21
N PRO A 12 -8.83 28.39 0.54
CA PRO A 12 -9.32 27.10 0.09
C PRO A 12 -8.19 26.42 -0.67
N VAL A 13 -7.88 25.18 -0.28
CA VAL A 13 -6.88 24.31 -0.90
C VAL A 13 -7.05 24.44 -2.40
N ALA A 14 -6.15 25.20 -3.03
CA ALA A 14 -6.13 25.38 -4.45
C ALA A 14 -5.84 23.99 -5.01
N LEU A 15 -6.86 23.42 -5.64
CA LEU A 15 -6.85 22.30 -6.57
C LEU A 15 -5.43 21.77 -6.79
N ALA A 16 -5.08 20.71 -6.05
CA ALA A 16 -3.82 20.01 -6.22
C ALA A 16 -3.65 19.75 -7.72
N ALA A 17 -2.57 20.30 -8.28
CA ALA A 17 -2.26 20.13 -9.68
C ALA A 17 -2.20 18.63 -9.97
N VAL A 18 -3.14 18.17 -10.79
CA VAL A 18 -3.13 16.88 -11.45
C VAL A 18 -1.75 16.71 -12.07
N MET A 19 -0.95 15.77 -11.58
CA MET A 19 0.34 15.46 -12.19
C MET A 19 0.45 13.99 -12.53
N ALA A 20 0.86 13.80 -13.78
CA ALA A 20 1.00 12.56 -14.48
C ALA A 20 2.02 11.66 -13.78
N VAL A 21 1.61 10.41 -13.61
CA VAL A 21 2.46 9.28 -13.24
C VAL A 21 3.53 9.14 -14.31
N THR A 22 4.79 9.43 -13.99
CA THR A 22 5.92 9.13 -14.88
C THR A 22 7.05 8.35 -14.17
N SER A 23 7.14 7.05 -14.43
CA SER A 23 8.27 6.14 -14.17
C SER A 23 9.28 6.13 -15.38
N ALA A 24 10.35 5.33 -15.39
CA ALA A 24 11.38 5.40 -16.44
C ALA A 24 11.63 4.02 -17.12
N GLN A 25 11.87 4.06 -18.45
CA GLN A 25 12.76 3.25 -19.34
C GLN A 25 13.18 1.81 -18.89
N ALA A 26 13.31 0.72 -19.69
CA ALA A 26 13.10 0.35 -21.10
C ALA A 26 13.29 -1.19 -21.33
N GLN A 27 12.79 -1.70 -22.48
CA GLN A 27 13.22 -2.88 -23.31
C GLN A 27 12.50 -4.26 -23.23
N SER A 28 12.69 -5.09 -24.27
CA SER A 28 11.66 -5.85 -25.05
C SER A 28 11.82 -7.39 -25.17
N GLY A 29 10.70 -8.16 -25.19
CA GLY A 29 10.46 -9.28 -26.15
C GLY A 29 10.11 -10.73 -25.67
N ARG A 30 8.95 -11.25 -26.15
CA ARG A 30 8.47 -12.69 -26.37
C ARG A 30 8.13 -13.53 -25.10
N ARG A 31 7.19 -14.50 -25.01
CA ARG A 31 6.39 -15.41 -25.90
C ARG A 31 4.94 -15.63 -25.34
N ALA A 32 4.06 -16.38 -26.02
CA ALA A 32 2.62 -16.56 -25.65
C ALA A 32 2.18 -18.03 -25.40
N ALA A 33 1.39 -18.28 -24.31
CA ALA A 33 0.43 -19.40 -24.08
C ALA A 33 -0.30 -19.26 -22.71
N PRO A 34 -1.28 -20.10 -22.30
CA PRO A 34 -2.67 -20.22 -22.77
C PRO A 34 -3.64 -19.18 -22.15
N SER A 35 -4.74 -18.85 -22.84
CA SER A 35 -5.74 -17.84 -22.48
C SER A 35 -7.03 -18.50 -21.97
N LYS A 36 -7.85 -17.77 -21.21
CA LYS A 36 -9.32 -17.85 -21.34
C LYS A 36 -10.05 -16.62 -20.76
N TRP A 37 -10.42 -15.77 -21.69
CA TRP A 37 -11.56 -14.84 -21.68
C TRP A 37 -12.70 -15.54 -22.44
N ASP A 38 -13.97 -15.43 -22.03
CA ASP A 38 -15.07 -16.07 -22.79
C ASP A 38 -16.22 -15.15 -23.23
N GLY A 39 -15.88 -13.91 -23.56
CA GLY A 39 -16.16 -13.52 -24.93
C GLY A 39 -17.18 -12.41 -25.15
N GLY A 40 -16.68 -11.17 -25.23
CA GLY A 40 -17.38 -10.16 -26.03
C GLY A 40 -16.72 -8.79 -26.18
N VAL A 41 -15.70 -8.43 -25.39
CA VAL A 41 -15.19 -7.05 -25.34
C VAL A 41 -13.73 -6.97 -25.83
N ALA A 42 -13.44 -5.93 -26.61
CA ALA A 42 -12.09 -5.39 -26.72
C ALA A 42 -11.74 -4.72 -25.37
N MET A 43 -11.04 -5.45 -24.51
CA MET A 43 -10.51 -5.02 -23.21
C MET A 43 -9.40 -3.95 -23.30
N SER A 44 -9.24 -3.27 -24.43
CA SER A 44 -8.05 -2.49 -24.76
C SER A 44 -7.83 -1.21 -23.94
N ASP A 45 -8.70 -0.90 -22.97
CA ASP A 45 -8.61 0.31 -22.13
C ASP A 45 -8.96 0.08 -20.65
N ILE A 46 -9.06 -1.15 -20.15
CA ILE A 46 -9.62 -1.38 -18.80
C ILE A 46 -8.52 -1.23 -17.72
N THR A 47 -8.74 -0.36 -16.71
CA THR A 47 -7.92 -0.25 -15.48
C THR A 47 -8.83 -0.19 -14.24
N PRO A 48 -9.22 -1.32 -13.65
CA PRO A 48 -9.87 -1.33 -12.35
C PRO A 48 -8.83 -1.24 -11.23
N GLN A 49 -9.37 -1.18 -10.03
CA GLN A 49 -8.93 -0.26 -9.01
C GLN A 49 -8.65 -0.97 -7.72
N THR A 50 -7.48 -0.71 -7.15
CA THR A 50 -7.15 -0.95 -5.77
C THR A 50 -8.14 -0.24 -4.83
N SER A 51 -9.15 -0.97 -4.35
CA SER A 51 -10.03 -0.55 -3.25
C SER A 51 -11.21 -1.52 -3.08
N ASN A 52 -12.02 -1.22 -2.09
CA ASN A 52 -13.25 -1.91 -1.75
C ASN A 52 -14.31 -1.93 -2.87
N THR A 53 -15.21 -2.92 -2.86
CA THR A 53 -16.38 -3.01 -3.76
C THR A 53 -17.48 -1.96 -3.51
N SER A 54 -17.44 -1.25 -2.38
CA SER A 54 -18.45 -0.28 -1.96
C SER A 54 -17.95 1.17 -2.02
N SER A 55 -18.87 2.14 -1.98
CA SER A 55 -18.54 3.58 -2.02
C SER A 55 -17.44 3.96 -1.02
N PRO A 56 -16.44 4.80 -1.40
CA PRO A 56 -15.40 5.34 -0.52
C PRO A 56 -15.89 5.84 0.83
N THR A 57 -17.08 6.46 0.85
CA THR A 57 -17.72 6.96 2.06
C THR A 57 -17.99 5.89 3.13
N ASN A 58 -18.07 4.61 2.76
CA ASN A 58 -18.37 3.51 3.67
C ASN A 58 -17.16 3.03 4.46
N TRP A 59 -15.96 3.36 3.99
CA TRP A 59 -14.71 2.85 4.53
C TRP A 59 -13.71 3.98 4.80
N ARG A 60 -14.23 5.18 5.07
CA ARG A 60 -13.46 6.31 5.60
C ARG A 60 -12.95 6.01 6.99
N LEU A 61 -11.69 6.32 7.22
CA LEU A 61 -11.07 6.37 8.53
C LEU A 61 -11.38 7.73 9.17
N LEU A 62 -12.37 7.75 10.07
CA LEU A 62 -12.75 8.95 10.81
C LEU A 62 -12.01 9.00 12.14
N ALA A 63 -11.48 10.17 12.51
CA ALA A 63 -10.83 10.39 13.79
C ALA A 63 -11.71 9.93 14.96
N GLY A 64 -11.14 9.19 15.91
CA GLY A 64 -11.86 8.64 17.06
C GLY A 64 -12.68 7.38 16.78
N SER A 65 -12.67 6.85 15.55
CA SER A 65 -13.40 5.63 15.20
C SER A 65 -12.97 4.45 16.06
N THR A 66 -13.93 3.64 16.49
CA THR A 66 -13.69 2.49 17.36
C THR A 66 -13.57 1.21 16.53
N PHE A 67 -12.47 0.48 16.71
CA PHE A 67 -12.26 -0.84 16.10
C PHE A 67 -11.92 -1.84 17.20
N HIS A 68 -12.58 -3.00 17.21
CA HIS A 68 -12.39 -4.02 18.25
C HIS A 68 -12.52 -3.47 19.69
N GLY A 69 -13.37 -2.45 19.90
CA GLY A 69 -13.56 -1.81 21.19
C GLY A 69 -12.46 -0.80 21.58
N VAL A 70 -11.48 -0.55 20.72
CA VAL A 70 -10.42 0.45 20.91
C VAL A 70 -10.83 1.79 20.27
N PRO A 71 -11.11 2.85 21.04
CA PRO A 71 -11.44 4.16 20.49
C PRO A 71 -10.25 4.82 19.80
N GLY A 72 -10.49 5.47 18.66
CA GLY A 72 -9.45 6.11 17.86
C GLY A 72 -8.37 5.13 17.40
N ALA A 73 -8.71 3.85 17.21
CA ALA A 73 -7.73 2.76 17.04
C ALA A 73 -6.67 3.06 15.98
N PHE A 74 -7.04 3.81 14.93
CA PHE A 74 -6.16 4.15 13.82
C PHE A 74 -5.82 5.64 13.70
N ASP A 75 -6.04 6.44 14.75
CA ASP A 75 -5.69 7.86 14.74
C ASP A 75 -4.16 8.09 14.68
N GLY A 76 -3.36 7.04 14.94
CA GLY A 76 -1.91 7.02 14.77
C GLY A 76 -1.45 6.74 13.34
N THR A 77 -2.37 6.42 12.41
CA THR A 77 -2.08 6.36 10.98
C THR A 77 -2.02 7.79 10.46
N ALA A 78 -1.00 8.09 9.65
CA ALA A 78 -0.66 9.44 9.25
C ALA A 78 -0.77 9.63 7.73
N LEU A 79 -1.26 10.79 7.32
CA LEU A 79 -1.05 11.35 5.99
C LEU A 79 0.32 12.05 5.96
N LEU A 80 1.16 11.69 5.00
CA LEU A 80 2.47 12.29 4.76
C LEU A 80 2.40 13.12 3.48
N LEU A 81 2.58 14.43 3.58
CA LEU A 81 2.67 15.33 2.43
C LEU A 81 4.10 15.82 2.27
N PHE A 82 4.72 15.59 1.13
CA PHE A 82 6.15 15.84 0.96
C PHE A 82 6.52 16.37 -0.42
N THR A 83 7.72 16.96 -0.52
CA THR A 83 8.37 17.28 -1.80
C THR A 83 9.72 16.59 -1.84
N ALA A 84 10.17 16.16 -3.03
CA ALA A 84 11.43 15.46 -3.20
C ALA A 84 12.24 16.00 -4.39
N SER A 85 13.56 15.80 -4.35
CA SER A 85 14.48 16.22 -5.41
C SER A 85 14.20 15.49 -6.71
N GLY A 86 14.21 16.21 -7.84
CA GLY A 86 13.93 15.63 -9.16
C GLY A 86 12.45 15.43 -9.47
N LEU A 87 11.57 15.74 -8.51
CA LEU A 87 10.12 15.70 -8.66
C LEU A 87 9.53 17.11 -8.56
N SER A 88 8.47 17.39 -9.32
CA SER A 88 7.71 18.65 -9.17
C SER A 88 6.49 18.43 -8.29
N GLY A 89 6.08 19.45 -7.53
CA GLY A 89 4.85 19.43 -6.73
C GLY A 89 4.95 18.68 -5.40
N THR A 90 3.78 18.44 -4.80
CA THR A 90 3.63 17.75 -3.51
C THR A 90 3.11 16.34 -3.74
N TYR A 91 3.74 15.38 -3.07
CA TYR A 91 3.40 13.96 -3.09
C TYR A 91 2.75 13.56 -1.77
N ALA A 92 2.02 12.46 -1.82
CA ALA A 92 1.35 11.88 -0.67
C ALA A 92 1.83 10.44 -0.45
N CYS A 93 2.11 10.13 0.80
CA CYS A 93 2.30 8.78 1.34
C CYS A 93 1.49 8.66 2.63
N SER A 94 1.55 7.49 3.24
CA SER A 94 1.00 7.20 4.55
C SER A 94 2.11 6.73 5.51
N GLY A 95 1.78 6.67 6.80
CA GLY A 95 2.72 6.26 7.84
C GLY A 95 2.03 5.77 9.11
N SER A 96 2.77 5.10 9.98
CA SER A 96 2.28 4.57 11.25
C SER A 96 3.11 5.11 12.43
N LEU A 97 2.47 5.73 13.43
CA LEU A 97 3.16 6.19 14.64
C LEU A 97 3.64 4.99 15.48
N VAL A 98 4.95 4.80 15.61
CA VAL A 98 5.56 3.65 16.31
C VAL A 98 6.34 4.04 17.58
N ALA A 99 6.61 5.34 17.75
CA ALA A 99 7.03 5.95 19.01
C ALA A 99 6.64 7.44 19.02
N PRO A 100 6.69 8.17 20.15
CA PRO A 100 6.16 9.54 20.22
C PRO A 100 6.71 10.50 19.16
N GLN A 101 7.96 10.33 18.72
CA GLN A 101 8.59 11.15 17.69
C GLN A 101 8.96 10.37 16.43
N TRP A 102 8.43 9.16 16.23
CA TRP A 102 8.83 8.31 15.13
C TRP A 102 7.64 7.70 14.40
N VAL A 103 7.58 7.96 13.10
CA VAL A 103 6.62 7.35 12.18
C VAL A 103 7.38 6.36 11.29
N LEU A 104 6.87 5.14 11.21
CA LEU A 104 7.30 4.14 10.24
C LEU A 104 6.57 4.38 8.92
N THR A 105 7.29 4.38 7.82
CA THR A 105 6.76 4.54 6.45
C THR A 105 7.60 3.72 5.47
N ALA A 106 7.31 3.78 4.17
CA ALA A 106 8.08 3.10 3.13
C ALA A 106 9.39 3.85 2.84
N GLY A 107 10.42 3.13 2.41
CA GLY A 107 11.71 3.68 2.02
C GLY A 107 11.57 4.67 0.87
N HIS A 108 10.81 4.29 -0.16
CA HIS A 108 10.59 5.10 -1.34
C HIS A 108 9.86 6.43 -1.06
N CYS A 109 9.11 6.53 0.04
CA CYS A 109 8.47 7.79 0.46
C CYS A 109 9.48 8.83 1.01
N THR A 110 10.73 8.42 1.22
CA THR A 110 11.82 9.28 1.73
C THR A 110 12.94 9.51 0.71
N ASP A 111 12.84 8.92 -0.48
CA ASP A 111 13.84 9.10 -1.54
C ASP A 111 13.88 10.56 -2.01
N GLY A 112 15.08 11.15 -1.96
CA GLY A 112 15.28 12.55 -2.32
C GLY A 112 14.48 13.54 -1.47
N LEU A 113 14.03 13.15 -0.28
CA LEU A 113 13.13 13.97 0.55
C LEU A 113 13.71 15.36 0.84
N ILE A 114 12.93 16.41 0.55
CA ILE A 114 13.28 17.81 0.86
C ILE A 114 12.55 18.28 2.13
N GLN A 115 11.23 18.08 2.19
CA GLN A 115 10.40 18.43 3.35
C GLN A 115 9.20 17.49 3.42
N MET A 116 8.74 17.18 4.63
CA MET A 116 7.56 16.37 4.88
C MET A 116 6.74 16.94 6.04
N THR A 117 5.43 17.04 5.83
CA THR A 117 4.42 17.30 6.85
C THR A 117 3.68 16.02 7.16
N VAL A 118 3.50 15.73 8.45
CA VAL A 118 2.82 14.54 8.97
C VAL A 118 1.54 14.96 9.65
N GLN A 119 0.40 14.41 9.23
CA GLN A 119 -0.92 14.72 9.75
C GLN A 119 -1.61 13.47 10.29
N PHE A 120 -1.96 13.49 11.58
CA PHE A 120 -2.59 12.37 12.27
C PHE A 120 -4.07 12.62 12.52
N GLY A 121 -4.88 11.55 12.53
CA GLY A 121 -6.34 11.65 12.71
C GLY A 121 -6.97 12.62 11.71
N TYR A 122 -6.49 12.61 10.46
CA TYR A 122 -6.93 13.53 9.43
C TYR A 122 -8.34 13.16 8.94
N THR A 123 -9.30 14.06 9.14
CA THR A 123 -10.72 13.86 8.80
C THR A 123 -11.31 15.17 8.34
N ASN A 124 -11.97 15.15 7.18
CA ASN A 124 -12.60 16.30 6.56
C ASN A 124 -11.67 17.53 6.47
N ASN A 125 -10.44 17.34 5.99
CA ASN A 125 -9.40 18.37 5.91
C ASN A 125 -8.86 18.91 7.24
N VAL A 126 -9.13 18.23 8.36
CA VAL A 126 -8.66 18.64 9.69
C VAL A 126 -7.86 17.50 10.32
N ALA A 127 -6.63 17.78 10.73
CA ALA A 127 -5.80 16.85 11.49
C ALA A 127 -6.00 17.06 13.00
N LEU A 128 -6.00 15.97 13.78
CA LEU A 128 -5.90 16.05 15.23
C LEU A 128 -4.55 16.65 15.66
N GLN A 129 -3.48 16.23 14.96
CA GLN A 129 -2.13 16.76 15.17
C GLN A 129 -1.37 16.86 13.84
N THR A 130 -0.57 17.91 13.71
CA THR A 130 0.36 18.11 12.59
C THR A 130 1.78 18.23 13.12
N ARG A 131 2.74 17.63 12.42
CA ARG A 131 4.18 17.67 12.70
C ARG A 131 4.98 17.90 11.43
N THR A 132 6.20 18.40 11.57
CA THR A 132 7.19 18.39 10.49
C THR A 132 8.24 17.32 10.74
N VAL A 133 8.85 16.81 9.67
CA VAL A 133 9.96 15.86 9.76
C VAL A 133 11.29 16.60 9.83
N VAL A 134 12.14 16.24 10.79
CA VAL A 134 13.47 16.84 11.00
C VAL A 134 14.61 15.95 10.50
N SER A 135 14.40 14.65 10.41
CA SER A 135 15.34 13.68 9.83
C SER A 135 14.63 12.38 9.48
N TYR A 136 15.29 11.52 8.74
CA TYR A 136 14.81 10.16 8.45
C TYR A 136 15.98 9.17 8.42
N VAL A 137 15.65 7.89 8.60
CA VAL A 137 16.58 6.76 8.49
C VAL A 137 15.90 5.67 7.66
N GLN A 138 16.46 5.37 6.50
CA GLN A 138 16.00 4.25 5.66
C GLN A 138 16.53 2.92 6.22
N ALA A 139 15.78 1.84 6.00
CA ALA A 139 16.19 0.51 6.40
C ALA A 139 17.49 0.10 5.67
N PRO A 140 18.38 -0.66 6.31
CA PRO A 140 19.55 -1.21 5.64
C PRO A 140 19.10 -2.02 4.43
N GLY A 141 19.73 -1.77 3.28
CA GLY A 141 19.42 -2.46 2.05
C GLY A 141 18.43 -1.76 1.12
N TRP A 142 17.79 -0.67 1.56
CA TRP A 142 16.98 0.13 0.66
C TRP A 142 17.86 0.78 -0.42
N ASP A 143 17.56 0.47 -1.68
CA ASP A 143 18.31 0.97 -2.85
C ASP A 143 17.40 1.51 -3.98
N GLY A 144 16.10 1.64 -3.70
CA GLY A 144 15.08 1.98 -4.70
C GLY A 144 14.33 0.76 -5.27
N THR A 145 14.76 -0.47 -4.95
CA THR A 145 14.11 -1.71 -5.39
C THR A 145 13.08 -2.20 -4.38
N LEU A 146 11.82 -2.25 -4.80
CA LEU A 146 10.65 -2.46 -3.93
C LEU A 146 10.63 -3.84 -3.23
N ASP A 147 10.91 -4.94 -3.94
CA ASP A 147 10.82 -6.30 -3.38
C ASP A 147 12.17 -6.85 -2.87
N THR A 148 12.95 -5.99 -2.21
CA THR A 148 14.19 -6.39 -1.52
C THR A 148 13.97 -6.78 -0.06
N GLY A 149 12.76 -6.53 0.45
CA GLY A 149 12.45 -6.58 1.87
C GLY A 149 12.93 -5.35 2.62
N ALA A 150 13.44 -4.31 1.95
CA ALA A 150 14.01 -3.14 2.62
C ALA A 150 13.21 -1.84 2.38
N ASP A 151 12.03 -1.89 1.75
CA ASP A 151 11.20 -0.70 1.50
C ASP A 151 10.55 -0.20 2.79
N MET A 152 11.37 0.39 3.66
CA MET A 152 10.99 0.87 4.97
C MET A 152 11.89 2.04 5.40
N ALA A 153 11.30 3.03 6.07
CA ALA A 153 12.00 4.15 6.66
C ALA A 153 11.33 4.61 7.95
N LEU A 154 12.13 5.18 8.85
CA LEU A 154 11.66 5.90 10.01
C LEU A 154 11.86 7.40 9.80
N VAL A 155 10.82 8.19 9.98
CA VAL A 155 10.90 9.66 9.98
C VAL A 155 10.78 10.20 11.40
N LYS A 156 11.68 11.11 11.78
CA LYS A 156 11.72 11.76 13.09
C LYS A 156 10.91 13.04 13.06
N LEU A 157 9.94 13.15 13.96
CA LEU A 157 9.06 14.32 14.11
C LEU A 157 9.76 15.43 14.90
N ASP A 158 9.47 16.69 14.57
CA ASP A 158 9.96 17.88 15.29
C ASP A 158 9.60 17.89 16.79
N SER A 159 8.50 17.25 17.17
CA SER A 159 7.98 17.22 18.53
C SER A 159 7.12 15.98 18.78
N PRO A 160 7.07 15.47 20.03
CA PRO A 160 6.36 14.23 20.34
C PRO A 160 4.84 14.34 20.16
N VAL A 161 4.24 13.23 19.77
CA VAL A 161 2.80 12.94 19.75
C VAL A 161 2.53 11.93 20.87
N THR A 162 1.82 12.36 21.92
CA THR A 162 1.61 11.54 23.14
C THR A 162 0.14 11.24 23.43
N THR A 163 -0.79 11.75 22.62
CA THR A 163 -2.24 11.62 22.86
C THR A 163 -2.93 10.74 21.83
N LEU A 164 -2.20 10.16 20.89
CA LEU A 164 -2.71 9.29 19.83
C LEU A 164 -2.13 7.88 20.02
N PRO A 165 -2.77 6.84 19.46
CA PRO A 165 -2.23 5.49 19.52
C PRO A 165 -0.82 5.41 18.95
N ILE A 166 0.05 4.72 19.68
CA ILE A 166 1.39 4.33 19.23
C ILE A 166 1.36 2.83 19.02
N TYR A 167 1.59 2.39 17.80
CA TYR A 167 1.43 1.00 17.43
C TYR A 167 2.63 0.16 17.86
N LYS A 168 2.32 -0.99 18.48
CA LYS A 168 3.32 -2.03 18.68
C LYS A 168 3.53 -2.80 17.39
N LEU A 169 4.74 -3.33 17.25
CA LEU A 169 5.15 -4.10 16.07
C LEU A 169 4.78 -5.57 16.26
N SER A 170 4.30 -6.21 15.20
CA SER A 170 4.25 -7.67 15.15
C SER A 170 5.67 -8.23 15.18
N THR A 171 5.82 -9.38 15.84
CA THR A 171 7.11 -10.09 15.97
C THR A 171 7.04 -11.49 15.36
N THR A 172 5.96 -11.78 14.63
CA THR A 172 5.71 -13.07 13.98
C THR A 172 5.47 -12.88 12.49
N ASN A 173 5.76 -13.91 11.71
CA ASN A 173 5.23 -14.02 10.37
C ASN A 173 3.70 -14.23 10.47
N ASP A 174 2.95 -13.37 9.79
CA ASP A 174 1.50 -13.24 9.90
C ASP A 174 0.73 -13.74 8.67
N ILE A 175 1.39 -14.51 7.78
CA ILE A 175 0.74 -15.24 6.69
C ILE A 175 -0.49 -16.01 7.20
N GLY A 176 -1.59 -15.92 6.44
CA GLY A 176 -2.89 -16.51 6.73
C GLY A 176 -3.74 -15.73 7.74
N LYS A 177 -3.21 -14.68 8.38
CA LYS A 177 -4.02 -13.82 9.25
C LYS A 177 -4.76 -12.77 8.44
N ARG A 178 -6.00 -12.50 8.84
CA ARG A 178 -6.72 -11.31 8.41
C ARG A 178 -6.08 -10.08 9.04
N TYR A 179 -5.85 -9.06 8.24
CA TYR A 179 -5.38 -7.75 8.67
C TYR A 179 -6.34 -6.65 8.21
N ILE A 180 -6.20 -5.48 8.83
CA ILE A 180 -6.81 -4.23 8.39
C ILE A 180 -5.71 -3.31 7.87
N MET A 181 -5.83 -2.89 6.60
CA MET A 181 -4.97 -1.87 6.00
C MET A 181 -5.54 -0.49 6.31
N THR A 182 -4.67 0.49 6.55
CA THR A 182 -5.07 1.89 6.70
C THR A 182 -4.11 2.82 5.99
N GLY A 183 -4.65 3.84 5.32
CA GLY A 183 -3.86 4.81 4.57
C GLY A 183 -4.68 6.02 4.12
N TYR A 184 -4.02 6.90 3.39
CA TYR A 184 -4.57 8.16 2.87
C TYR A 184 -4.37 8.27 1.36
N GLY A 185 -4.32 7.14 0.67
CA GLY A 185 -4.16 7.07 -0.77
C GLY A 185 -5.40 7.48 -1.57
N THR A 186 -5.23 7.39 -2.87
CA THR A 186 -6.32 7.51 -3.84
C THR A 186 -7.39 6.46 -3.61
N THR A 187 -8.62 6.79 -3.95
CA THR A 187 -9.76 5.88 -3.81
C THR A 187 -10.37 5.52 -5.14
N GLY A 188 -10.80 4.27 -5.25
CA GLY A 188 -11.64 3.77 -6.33
C GLY A 188 -12.70 2.84 -5.76
N THR A 189 -13.58 2.34 -6.61
CA THR A 189 -14.29 1.10 -6.27
C THR A 189 -13.68 0.00 -7.11
N GLY A 190 -13.32 -1.13 -6.49
CA GLY A 190 -12.71 -2.26 -7.20
C GLY A 190 -13.57 -2.76 -8.35
N SER A 191 -14.87 -2.47 -8.33
CA SER A 191 -15.79 -2.78 -9.41
C SER A 191 -16.01 -1.75 -10.51
N SER A 192 -15.22 -0.68 -10.52
CA SER A 192 -15.30 0.38 -11.53
C SER A 192 -14.14 0.31 -12.51
N ALA A 193 -14.38 0.73 -13.74
CA ALA A 193 -13.37 0.83 -14.79
C ALA A 193 -12.58 2.17 -14.78
N GLY A 194 -12.80 3.04 -13.79
CA GLY A 194 -12.15 4.36 -13.72
C GLY A 194 -10.99 4.35 -12.73
N SER A 195 -9.88 5.03 -13.04
CA SER A 195 -8.66 5.12 -12.21
C SER A 195 -8.89 5.75 -10.81
N PRO A 196 -7.99 5.51 -9.81
CA PRO A 196 -8.26 5.90 -8.46
C PRO A 196 -7.90 7.36 -8.37
N ASN A 197 -8.64 8.08 -7.54
CA ASN A 197 -8.55 9.51 -7.55
C ASN A 197 -8.61 10.08 -6.14
N TRP A 198 -8.25 11.35 -6.07
CA TRP A 198 -8.17 12.13 -4.85
C TRP A 198 -9.49 12.82 -4.48
N ASN A 199 -10.62 12.42 -5.07
CA ASN A 199 -11.92 13.07 -4.77
C ASN A 199 -12.33 12.92 -3.31
N ASP A 200 -11.89 11.84 -2.64
CA ASP A 200 -12.12 11.61 -1.21
C ASP A 200 -10.90 11.91 -0.32
N SER A 201 -9.92 12.67 -0.84
CA SER A 201 -8.64 13.00 -0.16
C SER A 201 -8.78 13.75 1.17
N ALA A 202 -9.98 14.25 1.48
CA ALA A 202 -10.28 14.85 2.77
C ALA A 202 -10.33 13.81 3.91
N TYR A 203 -10.24 12.52 3.60
CA TYR A 203 -10.34 11.40 4.55
C TYR A 203 -9.24 10.39 4.27
N GLY A 204 -8.83 9.68 5.32
CA GLY A 204 -8.13 8.40 5.17
C GLY A 204 -9.15 7.28 5.01
N HIS A 205 -8.64 6.08 4.82
CA HIS A 205 -9.43 4.92 4.44
C HIS A 205 -8.89 3.65 5.07
N TYR A 206 -9.77 2.66 5.19
CA TYR A 206 -9.39 1.33 5.67
C TYR A 206 -10.03 0.22 4.82
N GLY A 207 -9.42 -0.96 4.87
CA GLY A 207 -9.96 -2.16 4.25
C GLY A 207 -9.39 -3.40 4.93
N TYR A 208 -9.88 -4.58 4.56
CA TYR A 208 -9.36 -5.82 5.09
C TYR A 208 -8.78 -6.66 3.99
N ASN A 209 -7.75 -7.44 4.31
CA ASN A 209 -7.32 -8.55 3.47
C ASN A 209 -6.70 -9.65 4.33
N ILE A 210 -6.22 -10.72 3.71
CA ILE A 210 -5.42 -11.76 4.34
C ILE A 210 -4.04 -11.75 3.69
N PHE A 211 -2.99 -11.94 4.49
CA PHE A 211 -1.66 -12.15 3.92
C PHE A 211 -1.60 -13.56 3.32
N ASP A 212 -1.74 -13.69 2.00
CA ASP A 212 -1.84 -14.98 1.32
C ASP A 212 -0.49 -15.71 1.27
N VAL A 213 0.55 -15.01 0.83
CA VAL A 213 1.85 -15.59 0.51
C VAL A 213 2.94 -14.55 0.68
N THR A 214 4.20 -14.97 0.72
CA THR A 214 5.33 -14.05 0.59
C THR A 214 5.80 -13.99 -0.86
N SER A 215 6.39 -12.86 -1.26
CA SER A 215 6.90 -12.69 -2.64
C SER A 215 7.87 -13.80 -3.03
N ASP A 216 8.73 -14.25 -2.13
CA ASP A 216 9.70 -15.30 -2.41
C ASP A 216 9.10 -16.68 -2.65
N VAL A 217 8.00 -17.02 -1.99
CA VAL A 217 7.31 -18.28 -2.24
C VAL A 217 6.57 -18.23 -3.58
N PHE A 218 5.84 -17.13 -3.80
CA PHE A 218 5.03 -16.94 -4.99
C PHE A 218 5.89 -16.85 -6.27
N GLU A 219 6.94 -16.02 -6.26
CA GLU A 219 7.79 -15.78 -7.42
C GLU A 219 8.69 -16.97 -7.74
N ALA A 220 9.24 -17.65 -6.72
CA ALA A 220 10.03 -18.86 -6.96
C ALA A 220 9.19 -19.97 -7.59
N ALA A 221 7.93 -20.12 -7.16
CA ALA A 221 7.02 -21.10 -7.73
C ALA A 221 6.61 -20.75 -9.17
N TRP A 222 6.42 -19.46 -9.46
CA TRP A 222 6.19 -18.97 -10.82
C TRP A 222 7.37 -19.29 -11.73
N ASP A 223 8.58 -18.85 -11.37
CA ASP A 223 9.79 -19.03 -12.16
C ASP A 223 10.10 -20.51 -12.43
N ALA A 224 9.91 -21.38 -11.44
CA ALA A 224 10.08 -22.82 -11.60
C ALA A 224 9.09 -23.44 -12.61
N THR A 225 7.89 -22.88 -12.71
CA THR A 225 6.81 -23.39 -13.56
C THR A 225 6.91 -22.86 -15.00
N THR A 226 7.28 -21.59 -15.17
CA THR A 226 7.27 -20.92 -16.47
C THR A 226 8.64 -20.92 -17.15
N GLY A 227 9.72 -21.08 -16.38
CA GLY A 227 11.10 -20.95 -16.88
C GLY A 227 11.48 -19.52 -17.25
N GLU A 228 10.79 -18.52 -16.69
CA GLU A 228 10.97 -17.09 -17.01
C GLU A 228 12.14 -16.42 -16.29
N GLY A 229 12.80 -17.13 -15.37
CA GLY A 229 14.04 -16.67 -14.77
C GLY A 229 14.42 -17.44 -13.51
N VAL A 230 15.30 -16.83 -12.73
CA VAL A 230 15.62 -17.23 -11.35
C VAL A 230 15.29 -16.06 -10.43
N TYR A 231 14.20 -16.15 -9.69
CA TYR A 231 13.83 -15.16 -8.68
C TYR A 231 14.87 -15.25 -7.56
N THR A 232 15.39 -14.10 -7.16
CA THR A 232 16.34 -14.03 -6.04
C THR A 232 15.55 -13.62 -4.82
N PRO A 233 15.47 -14.47 -3.77
CA PRO A 233 14.78 -14.12 -2.55
C PRO A 233 15.22 -12.77 -1.98
N PRO A 234 14.29 -11.99 -1.41
CA PRO A 234 14.59 -10.73 -0.76
C PRO A 234 15.70 -10.91 0.28
N THR A 235 16.71 -10.06 0.22
CA THR A 235 17.89 -10.19 1.08
C THR A 235 17.65 -9.64 2.49
N TYR A 236 16.73 -8.68 2.64
CA TYR A 236 16.60 -7.89 3.87
C TYR A 236 15.33 -8.19 4.69
N GLY A 237 14.41 -9.00 4.16
CA GLY A 237 13.17 -9.41 4.82
C GLY A 237 12.11 -9.84 3.81
N HIS A 238 11.03 -10.43 4.27
CA HIS A 238 9.94 -10.87 3.42
C HIS A 238 9.01 -9.71 3.04
N THR A 239 8.38 -9.83 1.87
CA THR A 239 7.23 -9.01 1.47
C THR A 239 5.99 -9.87 1.52
N TYR A 240 4.97 -9.47 2.28
CA TYR A 240 3.66 -10.09 2.19
C TYR A 240 3.00 -9.69 0.88
N VAL A 241 2.39 -10.66 0.21
CA VAL A 241 1.62 -10.46 -1.02
C VAL A 241 0.20 -10.91 -0.77
N THR A 242 -0.72 -10.08 -1.22
CA THR A 242 -2.16 -10.29 -1.13
C THR A 242 -2.81 -9.92 -2.45
N ASP A 243 -3.98 -10.48 -2.73
CA ASP A 243 -4.80 -10.11 -3.87
C ASP A 243 -6.20 -9.65 -3.50
N PHE A 244 -6.89 -9.07 -4.47
CA PHE A 244 -8.30 -8.71 -4.31
C PHE A 244 -9.21 -9.78 -4.88
N ASP A 245 -9.99 -10.44 -4.04
CA ASP A 245 -11.04 -11.34 -4.45
C ASP A 245 -12.38 -10.62 -4.67
N PHE A 246 -13.01 -10.87 -5.81
CA PHE A 246 -14.34 -10.32 -6.05
C PHE A 246 -15.41 -11.00 -5.19
N TYR A 247 -16.13 -10.18 -4.43
CA TYR A 247 -17.26 -10.61 -3.64
C TYR A 247 -18.57 -10.68 -4.45
N ASN A 248 -19.43 -11.66 -4.12
CA ASN A 248 -20.76 -11.84 -4.71
C ASN A 248 -20.76 -12.09 -6.24
N GLY A 249 -19.64 -12.60 -6.75
CA GLY A 249 -19.55 -13.14 -8.10
C GLY A 249 -20.11 -14.55 -8.20
N THR A 250 -20.43 -14.97 -9.43
CA THR A 250 -20.58 -16.38 -9.77
C THR A 250 -19.30 -17.16 -9.45
N PRO A 251 -19.34 -18.50 -9.28
CA PRO A 251 -18.12 -19.30 -9.09
C PRO A 251 -17.06 -19.07 -10.18
N ALA A 252 -17.49 -18.81 -11.42
CA ALA A 252 -16.60 -18.47 -12.53
C ALA A 252 -15.90 -17.12 -12.29
N GLN A 253 -16.62 -16.11 -11.81
CA GLN A 253 -16.07 -14.81 -11.43
C GLN A 253 -15.12 -14.93 -10.24
N THR A 254 -15.49 -15.62 -9.17
CA THR A 254 -14.58 -15.82 -8.03
C THR A 254 -13.28 -16.52 -8.44
N ALA A 255 -13.36 -17.55 -9.30
CA ALA A 255 -12.17 -18.20 -9.84
C ALA A 255 -11.36 -17.29 -10.79
N GLN A 256 -12.03 -16.36 -11.48
CA GLN A 256 -11.40 -15.39 -12.36
C GLN A 256 -10.66 -14.31 -11.59
N TYR A 257 -11.15 -13.96 -10.40
CA TYR A 257 -10.77 -12.74 -9.68
C TYR A 257 -9.91 -12.99 -8.44
N ASN A 258 -9.38 -14.21 -8.27
CA ASN A 258 -8.42 -14.56 -7.22
C ASN A 258 -7.10 -14.93 -7.90
N THR A 259 -6.21 -13.96 -8.08
CA THR A 259 -4.93 -14.15 -8.79
C THR A 259 -4.03 -15.11 -8.07
N LEU A 260 -3.87 -15.00 -6.76
CA LEU A 260 -2.96 -15.85 -6.01
C LEU A 260 -3.45 -17.30 -6.01
N GLN A 261 -4.75 -17.57 -5.98
CA GLN A 261 -5.30 -18.92 -6.19
C GLN A 261 -5.08 -19.43 -7.61
N ARG A 262 -5.23 -18.59 -8.64
CA ARG A 262 -4.94 -19.01 -10.03
C ARG A 262 -3.47 -19.40 -10.16
N ILE A 263 -2.56 -18.59 -9.64
CA ILE A 263 -1.12 -18.85 -9.72
C ILE A 263 -0.74 -20.05 -8.85
N ALA A 264 -1.31 -20.19 -7.64
CA ALA A 264 -1.15 -21.38 -6.83
C ALA A 264 -1.56 -22.64 -7.60
N THR A 265 -2.73 -22.61 -8.28
CA THR A 265 -3.20 -23.76 -9.07
C THR A 265 -2.24 -24.12 -10.21
N LEU A 266 -1.69 -23.12 -10.89
CA LEU A 266 -0.74 -23.31 -12.01
C LEU A 266 0.60 -23.87 -11.54
N THR A 267 1.02 -23.54 -10.32
CA THR A 267 2.34 -23.86 -9.76
C THR A 267 2.30 -25.07 -8.80
N GLY A 268 1.20 -25.83 -8.80
CA GLY A 268 1.08 -27.09 -8.06
C GLY A 268 0.44 -26.99 -6.67
N GLY A 269 -0.13 -25.84 -6.31
CA GLY A 269 -0.96 -25.65 -5.12
C GLY A 269 -0.17 -25.61 -3.82
N THR A 270 1.03 -25.03 -3.84
CA THR A 270 2.00 -25.13 -2.74
C THR A 270 1.81 -24.11 -1.62
N TRP A 271 0.97 -23.08 -1.79
CA TRP A 271 0.61 -22.14 -0.75
C TRP A 271 -0.90 -22.01 -0.57
N ASN A 272 -1.28 -21.58 0.65
CA ASN A 272 -2.66 -21.25 0.97
C ASN A 272 -3.01 -19.93 0.31
N ASN A 273 -4.19 -19.87 -0.28
CA ASN A 273 -4.82 -18.62 -0.70
C ASN A 273 -6.04 -18.41 0.18
N SER A 274 -6.35 -17.14 0.39
CA SER A 274 -7.53 -16.72 1.08
C SER A 274 -8.74 -16.75 0.15
N ARG A 275 -9.91 -16.64 0.78
CA ARG A 275 -11.17 -16.41 0.08
C ARG A 275 -11.61 -15.00 0.39
N ALA A 276 -12.42 -14.47 -0.52
CA ALA A 276 -12.96 -13.15 -0.39
C ALA A 276 -13.46 -12.78 1.02
N LEU A 277 -13.02 -11.62 1.52
CA LEU A 277 -13.48 -11.02 2.77
C LEU A 277 -14.80 -10.24 2.61
N GLY A 278 -15.44 -10.45 1.47
CA GLY A 278 -16.72 -9.88 1.14
C GLY A 278 -16.63 -8.41 0.79
N LYS A 279 -17.67 -7.64 1.12
CA LYS A 279 -17.69 -6.20 0.87
C LYS A 279 -16.62 -5.39 1.61
N PHE A 280 -15.79 -6.02 2.43
CA PHE A 280 -14.77 -5.36 3.25
C PHE A 280 -13.36 -5.55 2.70
N GLU A 281 -13.21 -6.40 1.70
CA GLU A 281 -11.94 -6.64 1.04
C GLU A 281 -11.44 -5.40 0.32
N ALA A 282 -10.13 -5.16 0.33
CA ALA A 282 -9.50 -4.04 -0.33
C ALA A 282 -8.04 -4.34 -0.69
N LEU A 283 -7.47 -3.48 -1.52
CA LEU A 283 -6.04 -3.38 -1.78
C LEU A 283 -5.61 -1.93 -1.65
N ILE A 284 -4.33 -1.73 -1.37
CA ILE A 284 -3.70 -0.41 -1.29
C ILE A 284 -3.60 0.25 -2.65
N ALA A 285 -3.71 1.58 -2.69
CA ALA A 285 -3.63 2.41 -3.87
C ALA A 285 -2.44 3.38 -3.81
N GLY A 286 -2.22 4.13 -4.91
CA GLY A 286 -1.24 5.21 -4.91
C GLY A 286 -1.52 6.20 -3.78
N GLY A 287 -0.50 6.47 -2.94
CA GLY A 287 -0.60 7.30 -1.74
C GLY A 287 -0.80 6.56 -0.42
N ASP A 288 -1.20 5.27 -0.48
CA ASP A 288 -1.23 4.41 0.71
C ASP A 288 0.16 3.92 1.11
N SER A 289 1.16 4.03 0.21
CA SER A 289 2.56 3.70 0.46
C SER A 289 3.05 4.16 1.83
N GLY A 290 3.67 3.28 2.59
CA GLY A 290 4.14 3.51 3.95
C GLY A 290 3.07 3.43 5.04
N GLY A 291 1.79 3.32 4.66
CA GLY A 291 0.69 3.00 5.57
C GLY A 291 0.85 1.61 6.18
N GLY A 292 -0.04 1.27 7.10
CA GLY A 292 0.11 0.09 7.94
C GLY A 292 -0.93 -0.99 7.67
N ASP A 293 -0.45 -2.24 7.66
CA ASP A 293 -1.26 -3.43 7.82
C ASP A 293 -1.27 -3.88 9.28
N PHE A 294 -2.45 -3.99 9.88
CA PHE A 294 -2.60 -4.28 11.29
C PHE A 294 -3.30 -5.60 11.56
N ILE A 295 -2.74 -6.44 12.43
CA ILE A 295 -3.38 -7.66 12.92
C ILE A 295 -3.90 -7.46 14.34
N TRP A 296 -5.02 -8.11 14.67
CA TRP A 296 -5.54 -8.13 16.04
C TRP A 296 -4.95 -9.32 16.82
N ASN A 297 -4.27 -9.06 17.94
CA ASN A 297 -3.67 -10.11 18.76
C ASN A 297 -4.58 -10.65 19.89
N GLY A 298 -5.83 -10.18 19.97
CA GLY A 298 -6.75 -10.46 21.08
C GLY A 298 -6.93 -9.29 22.05
N SER A 299 -5.99 -8.34 22.08
CA SER A 299 -5.97 -7.21 23.01
C SER A 299 -5.67 -5.86 22.35
N GLU A 300 -4.85 -5.84 21.31
CA GLU A 300 -4.45 -4.63 20.59
C GLU A 300 -4.16 -4.94 19.12
N PHE A 301 -4.14 -3.88 18.31
CA PHE A 301 -3.65 -3.94 16.93
C PHE A 301 -2.13 -3.88 16.92
N LEU A 302 -1.49 -4.80 16.19
CA LEU A 302 -0.06 -4.82 15.93
C LEU A 302 0.21 -4.49 14.48
N LEU A 303 1.17 -3.60 14.23
CA LEU A 303 1.65 -3.27 12.89
C LEU A 303 2.47 -4.46 12.34
N SER A 304 1.94 -5.12 11.33
CA SER A 304 2.50 -6.34 10.71
C SER A 304 3.19 -6.05 9.39
N GLY A 305 2.67 -5.12 8.59
CA GLY A 305 3.19 -4.77 7.27
C GLY A 305 3.27 -3.27 7.07
N VAL A 306 4.21 -2.84 6.22
CA VAL A 306 4.31 -1.48 5.70
C VAL A 306 3.98 -1.53 4.22
N HIS A 307 2.93 -0.82 3.80
CA HIS A 307 2.50 -0.78 2.39
C HIS A 307 3.67 -0.36 1.49
N SER A 308 4.00 -1.17 0.49
CA SER A 308 5.14 -0.91 -0.39
C SER A 308 4.70 -0.66 -1.82
N TRP A 309 3.99 -1.62 -2.43
CA TRP A 309 3.67 -1.55 -3.84
C TRP A 309 2.28 -2.08 -4.17
N GLY A 310 1.63 -1.40 -5.12
CA GLY A 310 0.51 -1.91 -5.91
C GLY A 310 0.98 -2.12 -7.35
N TRP A 311 0.22 -2.85 -8.16
CA TRP A 311 0.69 -3.50 -9.38
C TRP A 311 1.69 -2.79 -10.31
N ASN A 312 2.78 -3.51 -10.58
CA ASN A 312 3.51 -3.65 -11.85
C ASN A 312 4.17 -5.05 -11.86
N PHE A 313 3.45 -6.09 -12.33
CA PHE A 313 4.01 -7.44 -12.54
C PHE A 313 4.46 -7.57 -13.99
N CYS A 314 5.74 -7.30 -14.24
CA CYS A 314 6.33 -7.30 -15.58
C CYS A 314 7.04 -8.64 -15.79
N PRO A 315 6.97 -9.23 -17.00
CA PRO A 315 6.97 -10.70 -17.24
C PRO A 315 7.54 -11.58 -16.10
N GLY A 316 6.72 -11.83 -15.06
CA GLY A 316 7.10 -12.71 -13.96
C GLY A 316 7.86 -12.07 -12.79
N ARG A 317 7.93 -10.73 -12.69
CA ARG A 317 8.69 -10.02 -11.65
C ARG A 317 8.08 -8.67 -11.28
N PHE A 318 8.24 -8.26 -10.02
CA PHE A 318 8.01 -6.88 -9.61
C PHE A 318 9.00 -5.94 -10.28
N GLY A 319 8.51 -4.90 -10.97
CA GLY A 319 9.36 -3.93 -11.66
C GLY A 319 8.71 -2.55 -11.80
N PRO A 320 9.47 -1.49 -12.11
CA PRO A 320 8.91 -0.18 -12.39
C PRO A 320 8.22 -0.24 -13.76
N GLY A 321 6.89 -0.34 -13.79
CA GLY A 321 6.14 -0.26 -15.05
C GLY A 321 6.42 1.06 -15.76
N THR A 322 6.53 1.04 -17.09
CA THR A 322 6.79 2.27 -17.87
C THR A 322 5.60 3.23 -17.78
N PRO A 323 5.79 4.53 -17.66
CA PRO A 323 4.70 5.46 -17.85
C PRO A 323 4.51 5.81 -19.31
N GLY A 324 3.31 6.27 -19.66
CA GLY A 324 3.03 6.78 -21.00
C GLY A 324 2.63 5.72 -22.03
N GLY A 325 2.10 4.57 -21.61
CA GLY A 325 1.31 3.72 -22.51
C GLY A 325 2.09 2.93 -23.57
N GLY A 326 3.36 2.61 -23.32
CA GLY A 326 4.17 1.77 -24.22
C GLY A 326 4.22 0.28 -23.87
N GLN A 327 4.11 -0.07 -22.58
CA GLN A 327 3.97 -1.44 -22.10
C GLN A 327 2.99 -1.44 -20.92
N THR A 328 1.82 -2.04 -21.12
CA THR A 328 1.05 -2.60 -20.00
C THR A 328 1.93 -3.68 -19.39
N CYS A 329 2.29 -3.57 -18.10
CA CYS A 329 2.97 -4.64 -17.37
C CYS A 329 1.98 -5.77 -17.10
N ASP A 330 1.67 -6.45 -18.19
CA ASP A 330 0.77 -7.58 -18.27
C ASP A 330 1.41 -8.56 -19.24
N TYR A 331 1.72 -9.75 -18.73
CA TYR A 331 2.34 -10.83 -19.50
C TYR A 331 1.54 -11.20 -20.79
N LYS A 332 0.27 -10.78 -20.88
CA LYS A 332 -0.53 -10.87 -22.10
C LYS A 332 -1.20 -9.55 -22.42
N SER A 333 -1.24 -9.23 -23.72
CA SER A 333 -1.99 -8.12 -24.34
C SER A 333 -3.53 -8.23 -24.21
N GLY A 334 -4.01 -8.96 -23.21
CA GLY A 334 -5.40 -9.20 -22.85
C GLY A 334 -5.55 -9.67 -21.41
N ASN A 335 -4.52 -9.51 -20.58
CA ASN A 335 -4.68 -9.25 -19.16
C ASN A 335 -4.52 -7.74 -19.06
N SER A 336 -5.53 -7.03 -18.58
CA SER A 336 -5.46 -5.60 -18.25
C SER A 336 -6.10 -5.45 -16.88
N SER A 337 -5.44 -6.12 -15.91
CA SER A 337 -5.68 -6.11 -14.46
C SER A 337 -7.14 -6.00 -14.03
N SER A 338 -8.06 -6.83 -14.53
CA SER A 338 -9.48 -6.47 -14.38
C SER A 338 -10.12 -6.79 -13.02
N TYR A 339 -9.55 -7.68 -12.20
CA TYR A 339 -9.94 -8.06 -10.82
C TYR A 339 -9.05 -9.27 -10.41
N GLY A 340 -8.49 -9.26 -9.21
CA GLY A 340 -7.38 -10.14 -8.77
C GLY A 340 -6.04 -9.42 -8.64
N ASP A 341 -5.99 -8.10 -8.54
CA ASP A 341 -4.71 -7.37 -8.50
C ASP A 341 -3.91 -7.71 -7.25
N LEU A 342 -2.58 -7.51 -7.28
CA LEU A 342 -1.71 -7.80 -6.14
C LEU A 342 -1.26 -6.50 -5.46
N SER A 343 -1.12 -6.56 -4.14
CA SER A 343 -0.31 -5.59 -3.42
C SER A 343 0.71 -6.27 -2.52
N GLY A 344 1.83 -5.58 -2.31
CA GLY A 344 2.88 -6.00 -1.43
C GLY A 344 3.14 -5.04 -0.29
N SER A 345 3.42 -5.62 0.87
CA SER A 345 3.82 -4.89 2.07
C SER A 345 5.08 -5.51 2.68
N THR A 346 6.06 -4.68 3.00
CA THR A 346 7.29 -5.11 3.68
C THR A 346 6.93 -5.64 5.07
N ALA A 347 7.31 -6.88 5.39
CA ALA A 347 6.93 -7.54 6.63
C ALA A 347 7.72 -7.00 7.84
N VAL A 348 7.03 -6.50 8.87
CA VAL A 348 7.65 -5.77 9.97
C VAL A 348 8.50 -6.63 10.90
N TYR A 349 8.15 -7.91 11.07
CA TYR A 349 8.70 -8.76 12.13
C TYR A 349 10.23 -8.95 12.05
N GLU A 350 10.81 -8.89 10.86
CA GLU A 350 12.25 -9.00 10.62
C GLU A 350 13.00 -7.68 10.90
N HIS A 351 12.29 -6.55 10.83
CA HIS A 351 12.86 -5.22 11.03
C HIS A 351 12.75 -4.71 12.47
N VAL A 352 12.10 -5.44 13.38
CA VAL A 352 11.88 -5.00 14.77
C VAL A 352 13.18 -4.59 15.47
N GLY A 353 14.27 -5.31 15.24
CA GLY A 353 15.58 -5.00 15.80
C GLY A 353 16.13 -3.65 15.30
N TRP A 354 16.07 -3.43 13.98
CA TRP A 354 16.48 -2.18 13.35
C TRP A 354 15.60 -1.01 13.82
N ILE A 355 14.27 -1.16 13.78
CA ILE A 355 13.31 -0.12 14.19
C ILE A 355 13.59 0.33 15.62
N LYS A 356 13.75 -0.63 16.56
CA LYS A 356 14.07 -0.31 17.95
C LYS A 356 15.41 0.39 18.09
N SER A 357 16.43 -0.04 17.33
CA SER A 357 17.76 0.59 17.37
C SER A 357 17.70 2.07 16.99
N VAL A 358 16.95 2.41 15.93
CA VAL A 358 16.79 3.80 15.46
C VAL A 358 15.98 4.62 16.47
N ILE A 359 14.86 4.08 16.97
CA ILE A 359 14.01 4.78 17.95
C ILE A 359 14.78 5.09 19.25
N SER A 360 15.67 4.18 19.66
CA SER A 360 16.48 4.33 20.88
C SER A 360 17.71 5.22 20.71
N ALA A 361 18.05 5.62 19.49
CA ALA A 361 19.17 6.49 19.24
C ALA A 361 18.89 7.90 19.82
N PRO A 362 19.84 8.49 20.57
CA PRO A 362 19.65 9.77 21.26
C PRO A 362 19.30 10.95 20.35
#